data_AF-A0A9Y2ATH0-F1
#
_entry.id   AF-A0A9Y2ATH0-F1
#
_cell.length_a   1.000
_cell.length_b   1.000
_cell.length_c   1.000
_cell.angle_alpha   90.00
_cell.angle_beta   90.00
_cell.angle_gamma   90.00
#
_symmetry.space_group_name_H-M   'P 1'
#
loop_
_entity.id
_entity.type
_entity.pdbx_description
1 polymer ?
#
loop_
_entity_poly.entity_id
_entity_poly.type
_entity_poly.pdbx_seq_one_letter_code
_entity_poly.pdbx_strand_id
1 'polypeptide(L)'
;MAVTMMGACDGGSPGAPDPTVSDGMEADRPKDNASPPLGAPRAGSPAASSHGPEPLVGEEIARAQWSRSRDRRGCAPLALASDAGAQGVARAADFSGGWGVAFDLPALRSAYGFAGPGLLPQDEAPAAAQRARLATQWPHLRDIDGLPAPAFAGYGLSGAEPYPADNPEGRGLHSVAYLRVGGQVCTYNVWSRISRAHLEALLDNLRLLR
;
A
#
# COMPACT_ATOMS: atom_id res chain seq x y z
N MET A 1 -21.26 -44.29 25.01
CA MET A 1 -22.45 -43.53 25.45
C MET A 1 -22.99 -42.80 24.25
N ALA A 2 -24.18 -43.18 23.81
CA ALA A 2 -24.93 -42.52 22.75
C ALA A 2 -25.98 -41.60 23.40
N VAL A 3 -26.19 -40.41 22.84
CA VAL A 3 -27.52 -39.82 22.63
C VAL A 3 -27.47 -38.95 21.37
N THR A 4 -28.26 -39.36 20.38
CA THR A 4 -28.73 -38.59 19.21
C THR A 4 -30.02 -37.86 19.58
N MET A 5 -30.30 -36.70 18.98
CA MET A 5 -31.61 -36.21 18.48
C MET A 5 -31.41 -34.75 18.00
N MET A 6 -31.40 -34.43 16.69
CA MET A 6 -32.53 -34.18 15.75
C MET A 6 -33.32 -32.89 16.00
N GLY A 7 -33.41 -32.04 14.96
CA GLY A 7 -34.31 -30.88 14.92
C GLY A 7 -34.08 -29.99 13.70
N ALA A 8 -34.65 -30.38 12.55
CA ALA A 8 -34.80 -29.55 11.35
C ALA A 8 -36.21 -28.98 11.31
N CYS A 9 -36.38 -27.75 10.80
CA CYS A 9 -37.60 -27.28 10.13
C CYS A 9 -37.22 -26.26 9.05
N ASP A 10 -37.71 -26.55 7.86
CA ASP A 10 -37.57 -25.86 6.58
C ASP A 10 -38.72 -24.85 6.38
N GLY A 11 -38.59 -23.97 5.38
CA GLY A 11 -39.77 -23.42 4.69
C GLY A 11 -39.90 -21.90 4.57
N GLY A 12 -39.81 -21.40 3.33
CA GLY A 12 -40.75 -20.39 2.83
C GLY A 12 -40.19 -19.16 2.10
N SER A 13 -40.02 -19.24 0.78
CA SER A 13 -40.23 -18.15 -0.19
C SER A 13 -41.41 -18.58 -1.09
N PRO A 14 -42.28 -17.71 -1.62
CA PRO A 14 -41.91 -16.80 -2.72
C PRO A 14 -42.75 -15.49 -2.83
N GLY A 15 -42.35 -14.59 -3.74
CA GLY A 15 -43.28 -13.58 -4.29
C GLY A 15 -42.62 -12.33 -4.89
N ALA A 16 -42.36 -12.36 -6.20
CA ALA A 16 -42.34 -11.16 -7.04
C ALA A 16 -43.75 -10.95 -7.63
N PRO A 17 -44.11 -9.71 -8.00
CA PRO A 17 -44.15 -9.40 -9.44
C PRO A 17 -43.69 -7.97 -9.80
N ASP A 18 -43.06 -7.84 -10.97
CA ASP A 18 -43.10 -6.67 -11.88
C ASP A 18 -44.26 -6.92 -12.88
N PRO A 19 -44.83 -5.97 -13.68
CA PRO A 19 -44.13 -4.86 -14.37
C PRO A 19 -44.95 -3.55 -14.54
N THR A 20 -44.33 -2.42 -14.95
CA THR A 20 -44.79 -1.63 -16.12
C THR A 20 -43.81 -0.53 -16.55
N VAL A 21 -43.56 -0.52 -17.86
CA VAL A 21 -42.88 0.49 -18.68
C VAL A 21 -43.81 1.68 -18.94
N SER A 22 -43.29 2.89 -19.07
CA SER A 22 -43.81 3.87 -20.04
C SER A 22 -42.76 4.91 -20.43
N ASP A 23 -42.57 4.94 -21.74
CA ASP A 23 -41.89 5.91 -22.60
C ASP A 23 -42.32 7.37 -22.40
N GLY A 24 -41.46 8.28 -22.87
CA GLY A 24 -41.74 9.71 -23.04
C GLY A 24 -40.44 10.45 -23.38
N MET A 25 -39.90 10.27 -24.59
CA MET A 25 -40.16 11.09 -25.78
C MET A 25 -39.39 12.42 -25.79
N GLU A 26 -38.43 12.43 -26.70
CA GLU A 26 -37.66 13.53 -27.27
C GLU A 26 -38.55 14.59 -27.94
N ALA A 27 -38.20 15.88 -27.76
CA ALA A 27 -38.48 17.05 -28.61
C ALA A 27 -37.86 18.26 -27.89
N ASP A 28 -37.26 19.29 -28.47
CA ASP A 28 -37.10 19.72 -29.85
C ASP A 28 -35.97 20.78 -29.82
N ARG A 29 -35.11 20.84 -30.84
CA ARG A 29 -34.24 21.99 -31.09
C ARG A 29 -34.96 22.92 -32.05
N PRO A 30 -34.78 24.25 -31.91
CA PRO A 30 -34.50 25.04 -33.11
C PRO A 30 -33.08 25.59 -33.12
N LYS A 31 -32.52 25.51 -34.33
CA LYS A 31 -31.25 26.06 -34.79
C LYS A 31 -31.31 27.59 -34.75
N ASP A 32 -30.18 28.22 -34.45
CA ASP A 32 -29.83 29.48 -35.11
C ASP A 32 -28.32 29.55 -35.41
N ASN A 33 -28.06 29.74 -36.70
CA ASN A 33 -26.77 29.97 -37.33
C ASN A 33 -26.29 31.40 -37.04
N ALA A 34 -25.03 31.57 -36.66
CA ALA A 34 -24.17 32.63 -37.20
C ALA A 34 -22.70 32.38 -36.80
N SER A 35 -21.84 32.10 -37.78
CA SER A 35 -20.38 32.05 -37.61
C SER A 35 -19.78 33.45 -37.78
N PRO A 36 -18.84 33.89 -36.92
CA PRO A 36 -17.91 34.97 -37.23
C PRO A 36 -16.60 34.42 -37.85
N PRO A 37 -15.78 35.28 -38.48
CA PRO A 37 -14.82 34.90 -39.51
C PRO A 37 -13.55 34.22 -38.98
N LEU A 38 -12.91 33.45 -39.88
CA LEU A 38 -11.61 32.80 -39.71
C LEU A 38 -10.52 33.80 -39.33
N GLY A 39 -10.20 33.87 -38.04
CA GLY A 39 -8.98 34.51 -37.52
C GLY A 39 -7.77 33.60 -37.71
N ALA A 40 -6.64 34.21 -38.05
CA ALA A 40 -5.34 33.60 -38.35
C ALA A 40 -4.87 32.51 -37.37
N PRO A 41 -4.02 31.55 -37.80
CA PRO A 41 -3.50 30.51 -36.92
C PRO A 41 -2.64 31.15 -35.83
N ARG A 42 -3.16 31.14 -34.60
CA ARG A 42 -2.42 31.50 -33.40
C ARG A 42 -1.29 30.49 -33.27
N ALA A 43 -0.04 30.95 -33.36
CA ALA A 43 1.12 30.13 -33.04
C ALA A 43 0.88 29.49 -31.66
N GLY A 44 0.73 28.17 -31.64
CA GLY A 44 0.49 27.43 -30.42
C GLY A 44 1.68 27.62 -29.51
N SER A 45 1.46 28.25 -28.35
CA SER A 45 2.37 28.12 -27.22
C SER A 45 2.64 26.63 -27.01
N PRO A 46 3.90 26.19 -26.82
CA PRO A 46 4.16 24.80 -26.51
C PRO A 46 3.35 24.46 -25.27
N ALA A 47 2.49 23.44 -25.39
CA ALA A 47 1.75 22.91 -24.26
C ALA A 47 2.77 22.54 -23.20
N ALA A 48 2.80 23.30 -22.11
CA ALA A 48 3.55 22.92 -20.94
C ALA A 48 2.97 21.57 -20.51
N SER A 49 3.75 20.51 -20.69
CA SER A 49 3.41 19.20 -20.16
C SER A 49 3.27 19.36 -18.65
N SER A 50 2.04 19.43 -18.18
CA SER A 50 1.71 19.28 -16.77
C SER A 50 2.08 17.85 -16.40
N HIS A 51 3.35 17.64 -16.05
CA HIS A 51 3.77 16.45 -15.35
C HIS A 51 3.09 16.54 -13.98
N GLY A 52 1.89 15.96 -13.90
CA GLY A 52 1.30 15.65 -12.61
C GLY A 52 2.30 14.81 -11.81
N PRO A 53 2.18 14.77 -10.47
CA PRO A 53 3.03 13.91 -9.66
C PRO A 53 2.99 12.49 -10.23
N GLU A 54 4.17 11.89 -10.43
CA GLU A 54 4.26 10.52 -10.91
C GLU A 54 3.45 9.59 -10.00
N PRO A 55 2.66 8.66 -10.58
CA PRO A 55 1.85 7.75 -9.79
C PRO A 55 2.74 6.87 -8.91
N LEU A 56 2.44 6.81 -7.62
CA LEU A 56 3.19 5.98 -6.68
C LEU A 56 2.75 4.51 -6.79
N VAL A 57 3.73 3.62 -6.77
CA VAL A 57 3.54 2.17 -6.85
C VAL A 57 2.85 1.66 -5.58
N GLY A 58 1.69 1.02 -5.77
CA GLY A 58 0.86 0.46 -4.70
C GLY A 58 -0.02 1.46 -3.96
N GLU A 59 -0.04 2.75 -4.34
CA GLU A 59 -0.78 3.81 -3.63
C GLU A 59 -2.28 3.55 -3.54
N GLU A 60 -2.92 3.19 -4.65
CA GLU A 60 -4.38 2.97 -4.68
C GLU A 60 -4.79 1.89 -3.69
N ILE A 61 -4.08 0.75 -3.71
CA ILE A 61 -4.33 -0.37 -2.79
C ILE A 61 -4.02 0.06 -1.36
N ALA A 62 -2.91 0.77 -1.12
CA ALA A 62 -2.55 1.26 0.21
C ALA A 62 -3.65 2.16 0.79
N ARG A 63 -4.14 3.14 0.02
CA ARG A 63 -5.24 4.04 0.45
C ARG A 63 -6.53 3.27 0.71
N ALA A 64 -6.89 2.34 -0.18
CA ALA A 64 -8.07 1.52 -0.03
C ALA A 64 -8.00 0.66 1.25
N GLN A 65 -6.89 -0.05 1.50
CA GLN A 65 -6.71 -0.85 2.70
C GLN A 65 -6.68 0.00 3.97
N TRP A 66 -5.88 1.07 3.96
CA TRP A 66 -5.71 1.98 5.08
C TRP A 66 -7.02 2.64 5.51
N SER A 67 -7.87 3.05 4.56
CA SER A 67 -9.16 3.68 4.85
C SER A 67 -10.08 2.82 5.73
N ARG A 68 -9.86 1.50 5.72
CA ARG A 68 -10.60 0.49 6.50
C ARG A 68 -9.90 0.11 7.81
N SER A 69 -8.66 0.58 8.03
CA SER A 69 -7.89 0.30 9.24
C SER A 69 -8.41 1.11 10.44
N ARG A 70 -8.33 0.52 11.63
CA ARG A 70 -8.75 1.16 12.88
C ARG A 70 -7.84 2.32 13.28
N ASP A 71 -6.57 2.25 12.90
CA ASP A 71 -5.51 3.16 13.36
C ASP A 71 -5.24 4.33 12.40
N ARG A 72 -6.11 4.52 11.40
CA ARG A 72 -6.00 5.56 10.37
C ARG A 72 -5.89 6.99 10.90
N ARG A 73 -6.25 7.24 12.16
CA ARG A 73 -6.17 8.58 12.79
C ARG A 73 -4.75 8.98 13.22
N GLY A 74 -3.87 8.01 13.45
CA GLY A 74 -2.51 8.25 13.94
C GLY A 74 -1.40 7.77 13.00
N CYS A 75 -1.78 7.06 11.94
CA CYS A 75 -0.87 6.40 11.02
C CYS A 75 -1.31 6.64 9.60
N ALA A 76 -0.54 7.40 8.83
CA ALA A 76 -0.73 7.58 7.41
C ALA A 76 -0.24 6.35 6.62
N PRO A 77 -0.81 6.05 5.43
CA PRO A 77 -0.33 4.97 4.61
C PRO A 77 1.00 5.30 3.92
N LEU A 78 1.70 4.25 3.48
CA LEU A 78 2.91 4.35 2.66
C LEU A 78 2.59 3.97 1.22
N ALA A 79 3.46 4.39 0.30
CA ALA A 79 3.57 3.87 -1.06
C ALA A 79 5.04 3.90 -1.50
N LEU A 80 5.32 3.44 -2.71
CA LEU A 80 6.66 3.41 -3.29
C LEU A 80 6.75 4.38 -4.47
N ALA A 81 7.82 5.18 -4.54
CA ALA A 81 8.15 5.92 -5.75
C ALA A 81 8.62 4.98 -6.88
N SER A 82 9.26 3.87 -6.51
CA SER A 82 9.71 2.81 -7.41
C SER A 82 9.75 1.49 -6.63
N ASP A 83 9.47 0.38 -7.32
CA ASP A 83 9.69 -0.97 -6.80
C ASP A 83 11.07 -1.53 -7.18
N ALA A 84 12.04 -0.64 -7.46
CA ALA A 84 13.39 -0.97 -7.87
C ALA A 84 13.45 -1.86 -9.14
N GLY A 85 12.44 -1.76 -10.01
CA GLY A 85 12.40 -2.49 -11.28
C GLY A 85 11.96 -3.95 -11.15
N ALA A 86 11.42 -4.37 -10.00
CA ALA A 86 10.92 -5.73 -9.82
C ALA A 86 9.64 -6.00 -10.62
N GLN A 87 8.83 -4.97 -10.90
CA GLN A 87 7.61 -5.06 -11.71
C GLN A 87 6.58 -6.06 -11.17
N GLY A 88 6.46 -6.15 -9.84
CA GLY A 88 5.50 -7.03 -9.19
C GLY A 88 4.06 -6.52 -9.31
N VAL A 89 3.12 -7.46 -9.31
CA VAL A 89 1.69 -7.17 -9.34
C VAL A 89 1.21 -6.88 -7.92
N ALA A 90 0.75 -5.65 -7.68
CA ALA A 90 0.27 -5.22 -6.38
C ALA A 90 -1.06 -5.88 -6.00
N ARG A 91 -1.21 -6.26 -4.73
CA ARG A 91 -2.46 -6.75 -4.14
C ARG A 91 -2.57 -6.36 -2.68
N ALA A 92 -3.79 -6.40 -2.15
CA ALA A 92 -4.01 -6.31 -0.72
C ALA A 92 -3.34 -7.49 0.02
N ALA A 93 -2.82 -7.20 1.21
CA ALA A 93 -2.31 -8.19 2.14
C ALA A 93 -2.85 -7.91 3.54
N ASP A 94 -3.30 -8.97 4.23
CA ASP A 94 -3.69 -8.89 5.63
C ASP A 94 -2.44 -8.89 6.52
N PHE A 95 -2.42 -7.97 7.50
CA PHE A 95 -1.33 -7.85 8.45
C PHE A 95 -1.89 -7.56 9.84
N SER A 96 -2.20 -8.61 10.61
CA SER A 96 -2.59 -8.60 12.04
C SER A 96 -3.41 -7.38 12.53
N GLY A 97 -4.52 -7.07 11.86
CA GLY A 97 -5.42 -5.97 12.25
C GLY A 97 -5.07 -4.59 11.66
N GLY A 98 -3.96 -4.49 10.94
CA GLY A 98 -3.54 -3.35 10.14
C GLY A 98 -3.89 -3.47 8.65
N TRP A 99 -3.02 -2.93 7.80
CA TRP A 99 -3.15 -2.92 6.34
C TRP A 99 -1.81 -3.26 5.69
N GLY A 100 -1.84 -3.82 4.47
CA GLY A 100 -0.63 -4.11 3.73
C GLY A 100 -0.84 -4.17 2.23
N VAL A 101 0.23 -3.90 1.50
CA VAL A 101 0.35 -4.09 0.05
C VAL A 101 1.46 -5.09 -0.19
N ALA A 102 1.13 -6.20 -0.82
CA ALA A 102 2.09 -7.19 -1.28
C ALA A 102 2.19 -7.13 -2.81
N PHE A 103 3.37 -7.41 -3.32
CA PHE A 103 3.64 -7.50 -4.74
C PHE A 103 4.04 -8.94 -5.08
N ASP A 104 3.34 -9.52 -6.04
CA ASP A 104 3.59 -10.88 -6.50
C ASP A 104 4.43 -10.85 -7.80
N LEU A 105 5.42 -11.72 -7.90
CA LEU A 105 6.11 -12.04 -9.17
C LEU A 105 5.57 -13.37 -9.72
N PRO A 106 5.76 -13.70 -11.01
CA PRO A 106 5.13 -14.86 -11.67
C PRO A 106 5.23 -16.20 -10.92
N ALA A 107 6.30 -16.42 -10.16
CA ALA A 107 6.50 -17.63 -9.36
C ALA A 107 6.72 -17.35 -7.86
N LEU A 108 6.51 -16.11 -7.41
CA LEU A 108 6.83 -15.69 -6.05
C LEU A 108 5.73 -14.78 -5.50
N ARG A 109 4.76 -15.40 -4.82
CA ARG A 109 3.74 -14.68 -4.08
C ARG A 109 4.37 -13.93 -2.90
N SER A 110 3.93 -12.69 -2.68
CA SER A 110 4.45 -11.78 -1.66
C SER A 110 5.95 -11.60 -1.81
N ALA A 111 6.43 -11.46 -3.04
CA ALA A 111 7.84 -11.26 -3.36
C ALA A 111 8.43 -10.07 -2.60
N TYR A 112 7.64 -9.02 -2.43
CA TYR A 112 7.97 -7.87 -1.59
C TYR A 112 6.70 -7.14 -1.18
N GLY A 113 6.84 -6.13 -0.33
CA GLY A 113 5.73 -5.26 0.02
C GLY A 113 5.99 -4.42 1.26
N PHE A 114 4.95 -3.71 1.67
CA PHE A 114 4.96 -2.83 2.84
C PHE A 114 3.61 -2.89 3.55
N ALA A 115 3.63 -2.67 4.87
CA ALA A 115 2.46 -2.75 5.72
C ALA A 115 2.55 -1.79 6.90
N GLY A 116 1.38 -1.36 7.37
CA GLY A 116 1.18 -0.77 8.69
C GLY A 116 0.45 -1.80 9.56
N PRO A 117 1.08 -2.41 10.58
CA PRO A 117 0.52 -3.50 11.38
C PRO A 117 -0.57 -3.07 12.38
N GLY A 118 -0.90 -1.78 12.41
CA GLY A 118 -1.67 -1.19 13.50
C GLY A 118 -0.77 -0.72 14.65
N LEU A 119 -1.38 -0.27 15.75
CA LEU A 119 -0.66 0.21 16.93
C LEU A 119 -0.16 -0.97 17.78
N LEU A 120 1.14 -1.00 18.04
CA LEU A 120 1.77 -1.95 18.96
C LEU A 120 2.12 -1.25 20.28
N PRO A 121 2.12 -1.94 21.43
CA PRO A 121 2.48 -1.33 22.72
C PRO A 121 3.84 -0.60 22.70
N GLN A 122 4.82 -1.15 21.99
CA GLN A 122 6.14 -0.54 21.84
C GLN A 122 6.17 0.76 21.02
N ASP A 123 5.11 1.08 20.28
CA ASP A 123 5.05 2.29 19.45
C ASP A 123 4.89 3.56 20.29
N GLU A 124 4.42 3.44 21.54
CA GLU A 124 4.32 4.54 22.50
C GLU A 124 5.69 5.01 23.01
N ALA A 125 6.73 4.20 22.85
CA ALA A 125 8.07 4.53 23.34
C ALA A 125 8.66 5.75 22.59
N PRO A 126 9.47 6.59 23.25
CA PRO A 126 10.16 7.70 22.57
C PRO A 126 11.04 7.21 21.41
N ALA A 127 11.20 8.05 20.38
CA ALA A 127 11.97 7.69 19.18
C ALA A 127 13.40 7.20 19.48
N ALA A 128 14.08 7.81 20.46
CA ALA A 128 15.41 7.39 20.89
C ALA A 128 15.41 5.96 21.50
N ALA A 129 14.40 5.63 22.31
CA ALA A 129 14.25 4.30 22.90
C ALA A 129 13.93 3.25 21.83
N GLN A 130 13.08 3.60 20.86
CA GLN A 130 12.79 2.72 19.73
C GLN A 130 14.04 2.49 18.85
N ARG A 131 14.85 3.54 18.60
CA ARG A 131 16.10 3.40 17.86
C ARG A 131 17.09 2.49 18.58
N ALA A 132 17.28 2.69 19.89
CA ALA A 132 18.15 1.84 20.70
C ALA A 132 17.67 0.38 20.69
N ARG A 133 16.36 0.14 20.79
CA ARG A 133 15.78 -1.20 20.68
C ARG A 133 16.08 -1.84 19.32
N LEU A 134 15.87 -1.11 18.22
CA LEU A 134 16.14 -1.64 16.89
C LEU A 134 17.64 -1.88 16.65
N ALA A 135 18.52 -1.03 17.18
CA ALA A 135 19.97 -1.23 17.12
C ALA A 135 20.42 -2.51 17.83
N THR A 136 19.79 -2.87 18.95
CA THR A 136 20.09 -4.11 19.68
C THR A 136 19.47 -5.34 19.02
N GLN A 137 18.27 -5.19 18.45
CA GLN A 137 17.50 -6.31 17.91
C GLN A 137 17.97 -6.74 16.52
N TRP A 138 18.33 -5.80 15.65
CA TRP A 138 18.54 -6.06 14.22
C TRP A 138 20.01 -5.98 13.83
N PRO A 139 20.47 -6.80 12.88
CA PRO A 139 21.85 -6.79 12.40
C PRO A 139 22.21 -5.51 11.65
N HIS A 140 21.22 -4.81 11.09
CA HIS A 140 21.41 -3.53 10.42
C HIS A 140 20.43 -2.47 10.97
N LEU A 141 20.92 -1.24 11.07
CA LEU A 141 20.13 -0.05 11.38
C LEU A 141 20.54 1.07 10.43
N ARG A 142 19.57 1.78 9.86
CA ARG A 142 19.82 2.96 9.02
C ARG A 142 18.76 4.03 9.20
N ASP A 143 19.14 5.28 8.93
CA ASP A 143 18.21 6.39 8.75
C ASP A 143 17.54 6.33 7.37
N ILE A 144 16.37 6.94 7.26
CA ILE A 144 15.57 6.99 6.02
C ILE A 144 15.27 8.45 5.66
N ASP A 145 16.02 8.98 4.70
CA ASP A 145 15.95 10.41 4.34
C ASP A 145 14.64 10.81 3.63
N GLY A 146 14.02 9.87 2.92
CA GLY A 146 12.79 10.11 2.13
C GLY A 146 11.51 10.26 2.95
N LEU A 147 11.58 10.16 4.28
CA LEU A 147 10.42 10.16 5.18
C LEU A 147 10.56 11.22 6.29
N PRO A 148 9.45 11.71 6.87
CA PRO A 148 9.51 12.69 7.96
C PRO A 148 10.37 12.22 9.14
N ALA A 149 11.32 13.06 9.56
CA ALA A 149 12.23 12.75 10.65
C ALA A 149 11.54 12.79 12.03
N PRO A 150 11.99 11.98 13.01
CA PRO A 150 13.01 10.94 12.85
C PRO A 150 12.45 9.73 12.10
N ALA A 151 13.18 9.26 11.08
CA ALA A 151 12.82 8.07 10.32
C ALA A 151 14.02 7.13 10.23
N PHE A 152 13.83 5.89 10.66
CA PHE A 152 14.89 4.89 10.74
C PHE A 152 14.33 3.48 10.71
N ALA A 153 15.09 2.55 10.16
CA ALA A 153 14.72 1.15 10.04
C ALA A 153 15.80 0.22 10.61
N GLY A 154 15.37 -0.73 11.45
CA GLY A 154 16.13 -1.92 11.80
C GLY A 154 15.75 -3.06 10.86
N TYR A 155 16.72 -3.77 10.28
CA TYR A 155 16.44 -4.78 9.27
C TYR A 155 17.46 -5.91 9.21
N GLY A 156 17.03 -7.02 8.63
CA GLY A 156 17.76 -8.29 8.54
C GLY A 156 16.89 -9.36 7.92
N LEU A 157 17.19 -10.63 8.17
CA LEU A 157 16.27 -11.71 7.85
C LEU A 157 15.09 -11.74 8.82
N SER A 158 13.98 -12.34 8.37
CA SER A 158 12.83 -12.63 9.22
C SER A 158 13.27 -13.30 10.52
N GLY A 159 12.80 -12.80 11.66
CA GLY A 159 13.30 -13.22 12.99
C GLY A 159 14.46 -12.38 13.53
N ALA A 160 14.83 -11.30 12.84
CA ALA A 160 15.99 -10.46 13.15
C ALA A 160 17.33 -11.21 13.08
N GLU A 161 17.38 -12.23 12.22
CA GLU A 161 18.59 -13.02 11.99
C GLU A 161 19.56 -12.26 11.06
N PRO A 162 20.88 -12.42 11.24
CA PRO A 162 21.87 -11.94 10.30
C PRO A 162 21.80 -12.71 8.98
N TYR A 163 22.29 -12.08 7.90
CA TYR A 163 22.48 -12.78 6.63
C TYR A 163 23.61 -13.83 6.76
N PRO A 164 23.46 -15.03 6.17
CA PRO A 164 24.52 -16.04 6.13
C PRO A 164 25.80 -15.51 5.50
N ALA A 165 26.96 -15.95 6.00
CA ALA A 165 28.26 -15.49 5.50
C ALA A 165 28.51 -15.86 4.03
N ASP A 166 27.92 -16.96 3.56
CA ASP A 166 27.95 -17.44 2.18
C ASP A 166 26.86 -16.83 1.28
N ASN A 167 25.90 -16.11 1.87
CA ASN A 167 24.88 -15.33 1.16
C ASN A 167 24.63 -13.96 1.83
N PRO A 168 25.64 -13.08 1.85
CA PRO A 168 25.55 -11.79 2.54
C PRO A 168 24.53 -10.84 1.89
N GLU A 169 24.16 -11.08 0.63
CA GLU A 169 23.15 -10.31 -0.10
C GLU A 169 21.72 -10.79 0.16
N GLY A 170 21.55 -11.89 0.90
CA GLY A 170 20.23 -12.44 1.24
C GLY A 170 19.40 -12.81 0.02
N ARG A 171 20.02 -13.20 -1.10
CA ARG A 171 19.29 -13.54 -2.33
C ARG A 171 18.35 -14.72 -2.09
N GLY A 172 17.08 -14.54 -2.43
CA GLY A 172 16.02 -15.55 -2.20
C GLY A 172 15.63 -15.75 -0.73
N LEU A 173 16.23 -15.02 0.20
CA LEU A 173 15.89 -15.08 1.62
C LEU A 173 14.85 -14.03 1.98
N HIS A 174 14.12 -14.25 3.07
CA HIS A 174 13.07 -13.33 3.51
C HIS A 174 13.67 -12.21 4.35
N SER A 175 14.01 -11.11 3.68
CA SER A 175 14.50 -9.87 4.31
C SER A 175 13.31 -9.03 4.79
N VAL A 176 13.41 -8.47 5.98
CA VAL A 176 12.35 -7.63 6.59
C VAL A 176 12.97 -6.43 7.32
N ALA A 177 12.26 -5.32 7.29
CA ALA A 177 12.60 -4.07 7.97
C ALA A 177 11.43 -3.58 8.82
N TYR A 178 11.76 -3.14 10.04
CA TYR A 178 10.85 -2.46 10.96
C TYR A 178 11.22 -0.98 10.98
N LEU A 179 10.26 -0.13 10.61
CA LEU A 179 10.49 1.28 10.30
C LEU A 179 9.70 2.19 11.23
N ARG A 180 10.39 3.17 11.81
CA ARG A 180 9.79 4.33 12.47
C ARG A 180 9.68 5.49 11.48
N VAL A 181 8.59 6.24 11.52
CA VAL A 181 8.41 7.49 10.75
C VAL A 181 7.96 8.62 11.68
N GLY A 182 8.59 9.78 11.58
CA GLY A 182 8.28 10.96 12.37
C GLY A 182 6.83 11.42 12.19
N GLY A 183 6.21 11.84 13.31
CA GLY A 183 4.81 12.27 13.33
C GLY A 183 3.78 11.14 13.21
N GLN A 184 4.21 9.89 13.00
CA GLN A 184 3.33 8.71 13.05
C GLN A 184 3.35 8.11 14.46
N VAL A 185 2.40 7.24 14.80
CA VAL A 185 2.39 6.49 16.07
C VAL A 185 2.45 4.98 15.89
N CYS A 186 2.85 4.50 14.71
CA CYS A 186 3.03 3.08 14.40
C CYS A 186 4.44 2.78 13.91
N THR A 187 4.81 1.50 14.05
CA THR A 187 5.94 0.89 13.36
C THR A 187 5.47 0.27 12.04
N TYR A 188 6.10 0.61 10.92
CA TYR A 188 5.81 0.02 9.62
C TYR A 188 6.69 -1.21 9.36
N ASN A 189 6.22 -2.11 8.50
CA ASN A 189 6.98 -3.27 8.03
C ASN A 189 7.22 -3.15 6.52
N VAL A 190 8.42 -3.46 6.06
CA VAL A 190 8.75 -3.63 4.64
C VAL A 190 9.49 -4.94 4.48
N TRP A 191 9.20 -5.70 3.44
CA TRP A 191 9.86 -6.98 3.20
C TRP A 191 10.26 -7.17 1.74
N SER A 192 11.26 -8.02 1.55
CA SER A 192 11.64 -8.53 0.23
C SER A 192 12.15 -9.96 0.35
N ARG A 193 11.68 -10.82 -0.57
CA ARG A 193 12.17 -12.18 -0.83
C ARG A 193 13.12 -12.23 -2.03
N ILE A 194 13.49 -11.07 -2.58
CA ILE A 194 14.38 -10.95 -3.74
C ILE A 194 15.84 -10.90 -3.26
N SER A 195 16.18 -9.89 -2.45
CA SER A 195 17.50 -9.72 -1.84
C SER A 195 17.47 -8.62 -0.77
N ARG A 196 18.55 -8.51 0.02
CA ARG A 196 18.81 -7.37 0.90
C ARG A 196 18.86 -6.06 0.13
N ALA A 197 19.60 -6.02 -0.98
CA ALA A 197 19.73 -4.82 -1.80
C ALA A 197 18.36 -4.33 -2.32
N HIS A 198 17.47 -5.26 -2.68
CA HIS A 198 16.11 -4.91 -3.06
C HIS A 198 15.31 -4.33 -1.87
N LEU A 199 15.41 -4.91 -0.66
CA LEU A 199 14.79 -4.33 0.53
C LEU A 199 15.29 -2.89 0.79
N GLU A 200 16.59 -2.67 0.70
CA GLU A 200 17.21 -1.34 0.89
C GLU A 200 16.72 -0.33 -0.15
N ALA A 201 16.62 -0.75 -1.41
CA ALA A 201 16.06 0.08 -2.47
C ALA A 201 14.57 0.42 -2.24
N LEU A 202 13.77 -0.52 -1.71
CA LEU A 202 12.39 -0.22 -1.32
C LEU A 202 12.35 0.84 -0.21
N LEU A 203 13.22 0.75 0.79
CA LEU A 203 13.32 1.71 1.88
C LEU A 203 13.67 3.13 1.38
N ASP A 204 14.56 3.25 0.39
CA ASP A 204 14.90 4.54 -0.26
C ASP A 204 13.72 5.14 -1.05
N ASN A 205 12.85 4.28 -1.55
CA ASN A 205 11.73 4.66 -2.39
C ASN A 205 10.41 4.84 -1.63
N LEU A 206 10.37 4.62 -0.32
CA LEU A 206 9.17 4.84 0.47
C LEU A 206 8.71 6.30 0.43
N ARG A 207 7.40 6.48 0.34
CA ARG A 207 6.72 7.78 0.45
C ARG A 207 5.60 7.66 1.46
N LEU A 208 5.52 8.64 2.35
CA LEU A 208 4.37 8.80 3.23
C LEU A 208 3.25 9.48 2.45
N LEU A 209 2.09 8.84 2.38
CA LEU A 209 0.91 9.39 1.75
C LEU A 209 0.24 10.36 2.72
N ARG A 210 -0.10 11.55 2.23
CA ARG A 210 -0.89 12.55 2.96
C ARG A 210 -2.33 12.57 2.46
#